data_AF-A0A5S9RCB1-F1
#
_entry.id   AF-A0A5S9RCB1-F1
#
_cell.length_a   1.000
_cell.length_b   1.000
_cell.length_c   1.000
_cell.angle_alpha   90.00
_cell.angle_beta   90.00
_cell.angle_gamma   90.00
#
_symmetry.space_group_name_H-M   'P 1'
#
loop_
_entity.id
_entity.type
_entity.pdbx_description
1 polymer ?
#
loop_
_entity_poly.entity_id
_entity_poly.type
_entity_poly.pdbx_seq_one_letter_code
_entity_poly.pdbx_strand_id
1 'polypeptide(L)'
;MTIARLAALTAVAAALVQCAPAPDPTPEAAPSSTSPTTLAPEPATPVAPEPTAPPPQQPAPATVHPVTAADLATTWRPGCPLPPEALRAVDLDYWGFDEQPHRGRLVVHQDLTAELIAIFDQLYRLRFPIERMHTVDLYPGADDELSMRDNNTSAFNCRDIPGTGSWSLHAYGRAVDINPRLNPYVDSRGDYQPANAGLYVDRSRIDPGMLHDGDPAVRAFTDRGWRWGGHWRTPLDYQHFEFR
;
A
#
# COMPACT_ATOMS: atom_id res chain seq x y z
N MET A 1 -15.92 -3.53 -51.63
CA MET A 1 -17.36 -3.34 -51.34
C MET A 1 -17.51 -3.57 -49.84
N THR A 2 -17.91 -2.65 -48.97
CA THR A 2 -18.66 -1.39 -49.12
C THR A 2 -18.36 -0.55 -47.86
N ILE A 3 -18.08 0.73 -48.04
CA ILE A 3 -17.87 1.72 -46.96
C ILE A 3 -19.26 2.18 -46.47
N ALA A 4 -19.51 2.17 -45.16
CA ALA A 4 -20.66 2.86 -44.57
C ALA A 4 -20.17 3.83 -43.50
N ARG A 5 -20.16 5.12 -43.87
CA ARG A 5 -19.93 6.27 -43.00
C ARG A 5 -21.23 6.53 -42.21
N LEU A 6 -21.17 6.58 -40.88
CA LEU A 6 -22.24 7.18 -40.07
C LEU A 6 -21.87 8.62 -39.73
N ALA A 7 -22.74 9.53 -40.14
CA ALA A 7 -22.64 10.96 -39.92
C ALA A 7 -23.01 11.34 -38.48
N ALA A 8 -22.25 12.28 -37.93
CA ALA A 8 -22.53 12.95 -36.67
C ALA A 8 -23.69 13.94 -36.83
N LEU A 9 -24.64 13.93 -35.90
CA LEU A 9 -25.68 14.95 -35.73
C LEU A 9 -25.49 15.60 -34.37
N THR A 10 -24.87 16.79 -34.39
CA THR A 10 -24.80 17.72 -33.26
C THR A 10 -26.14 18.42 -33.10
N ALA A 11 -26.83 18.21 -31.98
CA ALA A 11 -28.00 19.00 -31.58
C ALA A 11 -27.54 20.18 -30.70
N VAL A 12 -27.78 21.39 -31.19
CA VAL A 12 -27.59 22.65 -30.45
C VAL A 12 -28.89 22.95 -29.70
N ALA A 13 -28.86 22.93 -28.36
CA ALA A 13 -29.97 23.37 -27.53
C ALA A 13 -29.83 24.87 -27.24
N ALA A 14 -30.77 25.67 -27.75
CA ALA A 14 -30.86 27.10 -27.49
C ALA A 14 -31.46 27.35 -26.09
N ALA A 15 -30.76 28.15 -25.29
CA ALA A 15 -31.23 28.65 -24.00
C ALA A 15 -32.28 29.77 -24.22
N LEU A 16 -33.48 29.59 -23.67
CA LEU A 16 -34.45 30.66 -23.51
C LEU A 16 -34.40 31.15 -22.06
N VAL A 17 -33.91 32.38 -21.88
CA VAL A 17 -33.98 33.12 -20.63
C VAL A 17 -35.37 33.74 -20.53
N GLN A 18 -36.16 33.29 -19.55
CA GLN A 18 -37.44 33.92 -19.20
C GLN A 18 -37.27 34.70 -17.89
N CYS A 19 -37.46 36.02 -17.98
CA CYS A 19 -37.57 36.90 -16.84
C CYS A 19 -38.92 36.67 -16.13
N ALA A 20 -38.88 36.33 -14.85
CA ALA A 20 -40.05 36.35 -13.97
C ALA A 20 -40.09 37.67 -13.16
N PRO A 21 -41.28 38.23 -12.87
CA PRO A 21 -41.41 39.43 -12.06
C PRO A 21 -41.24 39.15 -10.55
N ALA A 22 -40.75 40.15 -9.82
CA ALA A 22 -40.52 40.08 -8.38
C ALA A 22 -41.84 40.01 -7.57
N PRO A 23 -41.87 39.29 -6.42
CA PRO A 23 -43.00 39.31 -5.51
C PRO A 23 -42.98 40.54 -4.58
N ASP A 24 -44.18 41.07 -4.30
CA ASP A 24 -44.46 42.17 -3.36
C ASP A 24 -44.15 41.83 -1.89
N PRO A 25 -43.90 42.84 -1.02
CA PRO A 25 -43.54 42.63 0.37
C PRO A 25 -44.75 42.25 1.25
N THR A 26 -44.58 41.20 2.05
CA THR A 26 -45.52 40.72 3.07
C THR A 26 -45.61 41.69 4.27
N PRO A 27 -46.78 41.89 4.91
CA PRO A 27 -46.91 42.75 6.09
C PRO A 27 -46.24 42.16 7.34
N GLU A 28 -45.58 43.04 8.07
CA GLU A 28 -44.93 42.83 9.37
C GLU A 28 -45.96 42.43 10.44
N ALA A 29 -45.76 41.27 11.08
CA ALA A 29 -46.55 40.80 12.22
C ALA A 29 -45.86 41.19 13.54
N ALA A 30 -46.65 41.69 14.48
CA ALA A 30 -46.25 42.16 15.80
C ALA A 30 -45.52 41.10 16.67
N PRO A 31 -44.66 41.50 17.62
CA PRO A 31 -43.92 40.56 18.45
C PRO A 31 -44.82 39.96 19.56
N SER A 32 -44.85 38.63 19.63
CA SER A 32 -45.42 37.88 20.75
C SER A 32 -44.34 37.65 21.81
N SER A 33 -44.49 38.30 22.97
CA SER A 33 -43.70 38.07 24.18
C SER A 33 -43.90 36.64 24.69
N THR A 34 -42.82 35.86 24.78
CA THR A 34 -42.78 34.61 25.54
C THR A 34 -41.70 34.71 26.61
N SER A 35 -42.13 34.58 27.87
CA SER A 35 -41.26 34.54 29.04
C SER A 35 -40.47 33.23 29.08
N PRO A 36 -39.20 33.22 29.53
CA PRO A 36 -38.45 32.00 29.70
C PRO A 36 -38.89 31.28 31.00
N THR A 37 -39.21 29.99 30.88
CA THR A 37 -39.34 29.08 32.01
C THR A 37 -37.95 28.62 32.43
N THR A 38 -37.48 29.07 33.60
CA THR A 38 -36.24 28.60 34.23
C THR A 38 -36.43 27.17 34.75
N LEU A 39 -35.75 26.19 34.13
CA LEU A 39 -35.57 24.86 34.71
C LEU A 39 -34.39 24.87 35.69
N ALA A 40 -34.57 24.26 36.86
CA ALA A 40 -33.56 24.14 37.91
C ALA A 40 -32.41 23.19 37.48
N PRO A 41 -31.16 23.41 37.95
CA PRO A 41 -30.04 22.55 37.60
C PRO A 41 -30.10 21.20 38.35
N GLU A 42 -29.84 20.12 37.63
CA GLU A 42 -29.72 18.75 38.15
C GLU A 42 -28.33 18.53 38.79
N PRO A 43 -28.18 17.71 39.85
CA PRO A 43 -26.91 17.55 40.55
C PRO A 43 -25.89 16.78 39.69
N ALA A 44 -24.68 17.34 39.51
CA ALA A 44 -23.61 16.68 38.79
C ALA A 44 -22.99 15.54 39.62
N THR A 45 -23.02 14.32 39.08
CA THR A 45 -22.27 13.16 39.57
C THR A 45 -20.76 13.35 39.34
N PRO A 46 -19.86 12.91 40.24
CA PRO A 46 -18.42 13.04 40.04
C PRO A 46 -17.95 12.05 38.96
N VAL A 47 -17.33 12.56 37.91
CA VAL A 47 -16.67 11.77 36.86
C VAL A 47 -15.39 11.16 37.45
N ALA A 48 -15.28 9.83 37.42
CA ALA A 48 -14.08 9.11 37.83
C ALA A 48 -12.91 9.42 36.86
N PRO A 49 -11.65 9.45 37.34
CA PRO A 49 -10.51 9.72 36.47
C PRO A 49 -10.35 8.61 35.43
N GLU A 50 -10.20 9.02 34.17
CA GLU A 50 -9.98 8.14 33.03
C GLU A 50 -8.63 7.41 33.18
N PRO A 51 -8.53 6.10 32.87
CA PRO A 51 -7.26 5.37 32.96
C PRO A 51 -6.22 5.98 32.03
N THR A 52 -5.10 6.41 32.58
CA THR A 52 -3.97 6.96 31.81
C THR A 52 -3.46 5.91 30.83
N ALA A 53 -3.46 6.23 29.53
CA ALA A 53 -2.93 5.35 28.49
C ALA A 53 -1.46 4.97 28.78
N PRO A 54 -1.05 3.72 28.51
CA PRO A 54 0.35 3.32 28.62
C PRO A 54 1.27 4.22 27.79
N PRO A 55 2.49 4.52 28.26
CA PRO A 55 3.44 5.31 27.48
C PRO A 55 3.75 4.64 26.13
N PRO A 56 3.94 5.43 25.06
CA PRO A 56 4.25 4.90 23.73
C PRO A 56 5.49 4.01 23.79
N GLN A 57 5.35 2.75 23.36
CA GLN A 57 6.46 1.80 23.30
C GLN A 57 7.50 2.29 22.29
N GLN A 58 8.78 2.35 22.72
CA GLN A 58 9.87 2.69 21.81
C GLN A 58 10.06 1.58 20.77
N PRO A 59 10.38 1.92 19.51
CA PRO A 59 10.67 0.92 18.47
C PRO A 59 11.79 -0.02 18.91
N ALA A 60 11.59 -1.32 18.69
CA ALA A 60 12.60 -2.32 19.02
C ALA A 60 13.64 -2.39 17.89
N PRO A 61 14.94 -2.50 18.18
CA PRO A 61 15.95 -2.64 17.15
C PRO A 61 15.63 -3.79 16.18
N ALA A 62 15.98 -3.60 14.91
CA ALA A 62 15.91 -4.69 13.94
C ALA A 62 16.87 -5.82 14.34
N THR A 63 16.47 -7.07 14.09
CA THR A 63 17.28 -8.26 14.41
C THR A 63 17.49 -9.09 13.16
N VAL A 64 18.71 -9.59 12.97
CA VAL A 64 19.11 -10.37 11.79
C VAL A 64 19.49 -11.78 12.22
N HIS A 65 18.89 -12.78 11.59
CA HIS A 65 19.07 -14.19 11.93
C HIS A 65 19.56 -14.99 10.71
N PRO A 66 20.45 -15.99 10.91
CA PRO A 66 20.69 -17.01 9.89
C PRO A 66 19.39 -17.77 9.60
N VAL A 67 19.29 -18.35 8.40
CA VAL A 67 18.17 -19.21 8.01
C VAL A 67 18.69 -20.54 7.48
N THR A 68 17.95 -21.60 7.75
CA THR A 68 18.14 -22.93 7.18
C THR A 68 17.12 -23.19 6.07
N ALA A 69 17.30 -24.26 5.30
CA ALA A 69 16.28 -24.71 4.35
C ALA A 69 14.93 -25.00 5.04
N ALA A 70 14.94 -25.46 6.29
CA ALA A 70 13.73 -25.72 7.05
C ALA A 70 12.99 -24.42 7.41
N ASP A 71 13.72 -23.36 7.77
CA ASP A 71 13.14 -22.05 8.09
C ASP A 71 12.54 -21.37 6.85
N LEU A 72 13.12 -21.59 5.67
CA LEU A 72 12.59 -21.07 4.39
C LEU A 72 11.40 -21.89 3.86
N ALA A 73 11.23 -23.12 4.35
CA ALA A 73 10.15 -24.03 3.99
C ALA A 73 9.90 -24.08 2.47
N THR A 74 8.68 -23.81 2.01
CA THR A 74 8.29 -23.92 0.60
C THR A 74 8.83 -22.79 -0.28
N THR A 75 9.32 -21.68 0.30
CA THR A 75 9.92 -20.59 -0.49
C THR A 75 11.30 -20.94 -1.04
N TRP A 76 11.90 -22.05 -0.62
CA TRP A 76 13.19 -22.54 -1.09
C TRP A 76 13.16 -24.04 -1.38
N ARG A 77 13.95 -24.48 -2.36
CA ARG A 77 14.13 -25.91 -2.70
C ARG A 77 15.48 -26.13 -3.37
N PRO A 78 16.00 -27.38 -3.42
CA PRO A 78 17.14 -27.70 -4.27
C PRO A 78 16.91 -27.24 -5.71
N GLY A 79 17.90 -26.55 -6.29
CA GLY A 79 17.80 -25.92 -7.61
C GLY A 79 17.56 -24.41 -7.58
N CYS A 80 17.19 -23.83 -6.42
CA CYS A 80 17.21 -22.39 -6.22
C CYS A 80 18.62 -21.81 -6.45
N PRO A 81 18.72 -20.56 -6.94
CA PRO A 81 19.99 -20.00 -7.37
C PRO A 81 20.93 -19.66 -6.21
N LEU A 82 20.41 -19.60 -4.98
CA LEU A 82 21.18 -19.35 -3.77
C LEU A 82 20.95 -20.45 -2.72
N PRO A 83 21.98 -20.79 -1.95
CA PRO A 83 21.81 -21.65 -0.78
C PRO A 83 21.26 -20.84 0.41
N PRO A 84 20.58 -21.45 1.41
CA PRO A 84 19.99 -20.74 2.55
C PRO A 84 21.00 -19.89 3.33
N GLU A 85 22.27 -20.29 3.38
CA GLU A 85 23.34 -19.59 4.08
C GLU A 85 23.66 -18.20 3.49
N ALA A 86 23.27 -17.95 2.24
CA ALA A 86 23.40 -16.64 1.60
C ALA A 86 22.26 -15.67 2.00
N LEU A 87 21.22 -16.15 2.68
CA LEU A 87 20.03 -15.40 3.05
C LEU A 87 20.00 -15.11 4.55
N ARG A 88 19.26 -14.09 4.95
CA ARG A 88 19.01 -13.74 6.35
C ARG A 88 17.54 -13.38 6.53
N ALA A 89 16.97 -13.82 7.65
CA ALA A 89 15.69 -13.31 8.13
C ALA A 89 15.94 -12.03 8.94
N VAL A 90 15.25 -10.96 8.58
CA VAL A 90 15.33 -9.66 9.23
C VAL A 90 13.97 -9.37 9.86
N ASP A 91 13.94 -9.27 11.19
CA ASP A 91 12.77 -8.76 11.92
C ASP A 91 12.94 -7.26 12.10
N LEU A 92 11.92 -6.49 11.72
CA LEU A 92 11.94 -5.03 11.79
C LEU A 92 10.53 -4.48 12.02
N ASP A 93 10.49 -3.24 12.50
CA ASP A 93 9.22 -2.56 12.78
C ASP A 93 8.69 -1.85 11.51
N TYR A 94 7.37 -1.82 11.35
CA TYR A 94 6.68 -1.08 10.28
C TYR A 94 5.45 -0.34 10.84
N TRP A 95 4.97 0.66 10.10
CA TRP A 95 3.78 1.41 10.47
C TRP A 95 2.55 0.78 9.80
N GLY A 96 1.55 0.39 10.58
CA GLY A 96 0.34 -0.26 10.09
C GLY A 96 -0.69 0.74 9.56
N PHE A 97 -1.67 0.22 8.80
CA PHE A 97 -2.88 0.98 8.41
C PHE A 97 -3.78 1.33 9.60
N ASP A 98 -3.63 0.64 10.73
CA ASP A 98 -4.30 0.94 12.00
C ASP A 98 -3.62 2.05 12.81
N GLU A 99 -2.65 2.74 12.21
CA GLU A 99 -1.87 3.82 12.83
C GLU A 99 -1.09 3.37 14.06
N GLN A 100 -0.68 2.10 14.10
CA GLN A 100 0.15 1.55 15.16
C GLN A 100 1.47 0.98 14.64
N PRO A 101 2.51 0.91 15.50
CA PRO A 101 3.71 0.13 15.23
C PRO A 101 3.38 -1.37 15.19
N HIS A 102 3.90 -2.05 14.17
CA HIS A 102 3.89 -3.51 14.05
C HIS A 102 5.30 -4.04 13.84
N ARG A 103 5.48 -5.34 14.00
CA ARG A 103 6.73 -6.03 13.68
C ARG A 103 6.50 -7.08 12.61
N GLY A 104 7.37 -7.10 11.61
CA GLY A 104 7.31 -8.00 10.47
C GLY A 104 8.64 -8.68 10.21
N ARG A 105 8.62 -9.64 9.28
CA ARG A 105 9.82 -10.38 8.87
C ARG A 105 9.96 -10.39 7.36
N LEU A 106 11.17 -10.07 6.90
CA LEU A 106 11.59 -10.22 5.51
C LEU A 106 12.81 -11.13 5.43
N VAL A 107 12.94 -11.86 4.33
CA VAL A 107 14.15 -12.63 4.03
C VAL A 107 14.85 -11.99 2.83
N VAL A 108 16.13 -11.67 2.97
CA VAL A 108 16.95 -11.03 1.94
C VAL A 108 18.34 -11.63 1.87
N HIS A 109 19.08 -11.31 0.81
CA HIS A 109 20.50 -11.61 0.71
C HIS A 109 21.26 -10.98 1.89
N GLN A 110 22.22 -11.71 2.47
CA GLN A 110 22.94 -11.29 3.67
C GLN A 110 23.59 -9.90 3.53
N ASP A 111 24.11 -9.57 2.33
CA ASP A 111 24.77 -8.29 2.04
C ASP A 111 23.81 -7.08 2.00
N LEU A 112 22.50 -7.32 1.89
CA LEU A 112 21.49 -6.25 1.80
C LEU A 112 20.79 -5.99 3.14
N THR A 113 21.12 -6.73 4.19
CA THR A 113 20.44 -6.64 5.50
C THR A 113 20.50 -5.23 6.10
N ALA A 114 21.69 -4.61 6.13
CA ALA A 114 21.86 -3.26 6.67
C ALA A 114 21.07 -2.21 5.88
N GLU A 115 21.09 -2.31 4.55
CA GLU A 115 20.39 -1.38 3.67
C GLU A 115 18.87 -1.53 3.82
N LEU A 116 18.37 -2.76 3.87
CA LEU A 116 16.96 -3.07 4.10
C LEU A 116 16.48 -2.47 5.42
N ILE A 117 17.24 -2.64 6.51
CA ILE A 117 16.91 -2.07 7.82
C ILE A 117 16.82 -0.55 7.72
N ALA A 118 17.78 0.11 7.07
CA ALA A 118 17.76 1.57 6.90
C ALA A 118 16.57 2.07 6.08
N ILE A 119 16.16 1.33 5.05
CA ILE A 119 14.98 1.63 4.24
C ILE A 119 13.72 1.56 5.10
N PHE A 120 13.50 0.45 5.78
CA PHE A 120 12.25 0.25 6.54
C PHE A 120 12.19 1.14 7.78
N ASP A 121 13.30 1.45 8.42
CA ASP A 121 13.38 2.47 9.46
C ASP A 121 13.00 3.86 8.94
N GLN A 122 13.39 4.21 7.69
CA GLN A 122 12.91 5.43 7.05
C GLN A 122 11.41 5.38 6.72
N LEU A 123 10.88 4.27 6.18
CA LEU A 123 9.46 4.11 5.93
C LEU A 123 8.63 4.23 7.22
N TYR A 124 9.11 3.63 8.31
CA TYR A 124 8.52 3.72 9.64
C TYR A 124 8.46 5.16 10.13
N ARG A 125 9.56 5.92 10.04
CA ARG A 125 9.59 7.35 10.40
C ARG A 125 8.66 8.21 9.55
N LEU A 126 8.50 7.86 8.27
CA LEU A 126 7.55 8.50 7.37
C LEU A 126 6.09 8.13 7.68
N ARG A 127 5.86 7.14 8.57
CA ARG A 127 4.55 6.53 8.83
C ARG A 127 3.89 6.05 7.54
N PHE A 128 4.70 5.56 6.59
CA PHE A 128 4.17 4.97 5.37
C PHE A 128 3.46 3.66 5.73
N PRO A 129 2.14 3.55 5.49
CA PRO A 129 1.38 2.42 5.99
C PRO A 129 1.65 1.17 5.15
N ILE A 130 1.96 0.09 5.84
CA ILE A 130 2.13 -1.26 5.29
C ILE A 130 1.06 -2.15 5.92
N GLU A 131 0.36 -2.91 5.09
CA GLU A 131 -0.77 -3.73 5.55
C GLU A 131 -0.29 -4.97 6.33
N ARG A 132 0.65 -5.72 5.73
CA ARG A 132 1.25 -6.92 6.31
C ARG A 132 2.70 -7.05 5.86
N MET A 133 3.51 -7.75 6.66
CA MET A 133 4.89 -8.06 6.33
C MET A 133 5.26 -9.44 6.85
N HIS A 134 5.05 -10.44 6.00
CA HIS A 134 5.25 -11.85 6.28
C HIS A 134 6.08 -12.51 5.20
N THR A 135 6.82 -13.55 5.58
CA THR A 135 7.48 -14.45 4.64
C THR A 135 6.46 -15.28 3.87
N VAL A 136 6.73 -15.56 2.60
CA VAL A 136 5.74 -16.14 1.68
C VAL A 136 5.43 -17.61 1.99
N ASP A 137 6.24 -18.28 2.82
CA ASP A 137 6.00 -19.66 3.28
C ASP A 137 4.71 -19.82 4.11
N LEU A 138 4.18 -18.72 4.65
CA LEU A 138 2.88 -18.74 5.34
C LEU A 138 1.69 -18.93 4.38
N TYR A 139 1.91 -18.81 3.08
CA TYR A 139 0.89 -19.07 2.05
C TYR A 139 1.07 -20.50 1.49
N PRO A 140 -0.02 -21.25 1.23
CA PRO A 140 0.07 -22.62 0.74
C PRO A 140 0.99 -22.76 -0.48
N GLY A 141 2.04 -23.57 -0.36
CA GLY A 141 2.98 -23.80 -1.45
C GLY A 141 3.83 -22.58 -1.83
N ALA A 142 3.96 -21.58 -0.94
CA ALA A 142 4.57 -20.28 -1.24
C ALA A 142 3.92 -19.57 -2.46
N ASP A 143 2.59 -19.68 -2.57
CA ASP A 143 1.81 -19.06 -3.63
C ASP A 143 1.91 -17.53 -3.58
N ASP A 144 2.58 -16.99 -4.59
CA ASP A 144 2.86 -15.56 -4.75
C ASP A 144 1.58 -14.74 -4.96
N GLU A 145 0.62 -15.27 -5.71
CA GLU A 145 -0.64 -14.58 -5.98
C GLU A 145 -1.50 -14.49 -4.72
N LEU A 146 -1.51 -15.52 -3.87
CA LEU A 146 -2.19 -15.45 -2.56
C LEU A 146 -1.54 -14.41 -1.64
N SER A 147 -0.20 -14.36 -1.59
CA SER A 147 0.54 -13.33 -0.84
C SER A 147 0.23 -11.93 -1.34
N MET A 148 0.30 -11.71 -2.66
CA MET A 148 0.00 -10.42 -3.27
C MET A 148 -1.46 -9.99 -3.03
N ARG A 149 -2.43 -10.90 -3.17
CA ARG A 149 -3.86 -10.61 -2.91
C ARG A 149 -4.12 -10.15 -1.48
N ASP A 150 -3.36 -10.70 -0.53
CA ASP A 150 -3.41 -10.33 0.89
C ASP A 150 -2.65 -9.03 1.20
N ASN A 151 -2.17 -8.34 0.17
CA ASN A 151 -1.42 -7.10 0.25
C ASN A 151 -0.15 -7.23 1.11
N ASN A 152 0.45 -8.43 1.11
CA ASN A 152 1.60 -8.75 1.93
C ASN A 152 2.89 -8.17 1.33
N THR A 153 3.59 -7.35 2.11
CA THR A 153 4.95 -6.92 1.78
C THR A 153 5.92 -8.08 2.02
N SER A 154 6.64 -8.49 0.97
CA SER A 154 7.53 -9.65 1.02
C SER A 154 8.78 -9.46 0.16
N ALA A 155 9.82 -10.28 0.38
CA ALA A 155 11.12 -10.08 -0.26
C ALA A 155 11.69 -11.33 -0.94
N PHE A 156 11.66 -12.49 -0.28
CA PHE A 156 12.19 -13.73 -0.84
C PHE A 156 11.07 -14.72 -1.20
N ASN A 157 11.12 -15.20 -2.43
CA ASN A 157 10.37 -16.35 -2.92
C ASN A 157 11.17 -16.96 -4.09
N CYS A 158 11.65 -18.19 -3.96
CA CYS A 158 12.43 -18.83 -5.02
C CYS A 158 11.54 -19.30 -6.17
N ARG A 159 11.31 -18.39 -7.12
CA ARG A 159 10.53 -18.62 -8.33
C ARG A 159 11.22 -18.06 -9.57
N ASP A 160 10.93 -18.68 -10.71
CA ASP A 160 11.27 -18.13 -12.01
C ASP A 160 10.33 -16.97 -12.38
N ILE A 161 10.73 -16.22 -13.39
CA ILE A 161 9.86 -15.28 -14.08
C ILE A 161 9.12 -16.07 -15.17
N PRO A 162 7.78 -16.21 -15.09
CA PRO A 162 7.03 -17.09 -15.98
C PRO A 162 7.35 -16.89 -17.46
N GLY A 163 7.64 -17.99 -18.16
CA GLY A 163 7.90 -17.99 -19.60
C GLY A 163 9.28 -17.47 -20.04
N THR A 164 10.17 -17.10 -19.10
CA THR A 164 11.50 -16.58 -19.43
C THR A 164 12.65 -17.57 -19.21
N GLY A 165 12.43 -18.61 -18.40
CA GLY A 165 13.50 -19.52 -17.94
C GLY A 165 14.55 -18.85 -17.04
N SER A 166 14.31 -17.61 -16.59
CA SER A 166 15.21 -16.85 -15.72
C SER A 166 14.63 -16.75 -14.31
N TRP A 167 15.51 -16.74 -13.30
CA TRP A 167 15.12 -16.54 -11.92
C TRP A 167 14.67 -15.09 -11.66
N SER A 168 13.63 -14.93 -10.85
CA SER A 168 13.25 -13.62 -10.30
C SER A 168 14.32 -13.10 -9.34
N LEU A 169 14.48 -11.78 -9.19
CA LEU A 169 15.36 -11.23 -8.14
C LEU A 169 14.88 -11.53 -6.71
N HIS A 170 13.60 -11.89 -6.54
CA HIS A 170 13.10 -12.47 -5.29
C HIS A 170 13.80 -13.80 -4.96
N ALA A 171 14.17 -14.61 -5.96
CA ALA A 171 14.89 -15.87 -5.75
C ALA A 171 16.35 -15.66 -5.29
N TYR A 172 16.88 -14.44 -5.46
CA TYR A 172 18.20 -14.05 -4.97
C TYR A 172 18.13 -13.28 -3.65
N GLY A 173 16.93 -13.03 -3.09
CA GLY A 173 16.76 -12.16 -1.91
C GLY A 173 17.17 -10.71 -2.17
N ARG A 174 17.02 -10.24 -3.42
CA ARG A 174 17.44 -8.90 -3.87
C ARG A 174 16.29 -8.05 -4.39
N ALA A 175 15.05 -8.44 -4.06
CA ALA A 175 13.85 -7.71 -4.39
C ALA A 175 12.95 -7.59 -3.15
N VAL A 176 12.09 -6.57 -3.14
CA VAL A 176 11.06 -6.34 -2.13
C VAL A 176 9.82 -5.82 -2.86
N ASP A 177 8.68 -6.44 -2.59
CA ASP A 177 7.37 -5.97 -3.04
C ASP A 177 6.64 -5.28 -1.88
N ILE A 178 6.14 -4.06 -2.10
CA ILE A 178 5.47 -3.24 -1.08
C ILE A 178 3.99 -3.10 -1.40
N ASN A 179 3.14 -3.58 -0.48
CA ASN A 179 1.68 -3.55 -0.61
C ASN A 179 1.20 -3.94 -2.04
N PRO A 180 1.46 -5.17 -2.52
CA PRO A 180 1.14 -5.62 -3.88
C PRO A 180 -0.25 -5.28 -4.40
N ARG A 181 -1.29 -5.38 -3.56
CA ARG A 181 -2.66 -5.08 -3.96
C ARG A 181 -2.83 -3.59 -4.30
N LEU A 182 -2.16 -2.71 -3.58
CA LEU A 182 -2.21 -1.25 -3.78
C LEU A 182 -1.26 -0.77 -4.89
N ASN A 183 -0.24 -1.56 -5.20
CA ASN A 183 0.82 -1.24 -6.15
C ASN A 183 0.98 -2.36 -7.19
N PRO A 184 -0.03 -2.60 -8.04
CA PRO A 184 -0.03 -3.79 -8.89
C PRO A 184 1.10 -3.80 -9.92
N TYR A 185 1.48 -5.01 -10.32
CA TYR A 185 2.10 -5.25 -11.61
C TYR A 185 1.07 -5.04 -12.73
N VAL A 186 1.47 -4.41 -13.83
CA VAL A 186 0.66 -4.16 -15.03
C VAL A 186 1.50 -4.44 -16.28
N ASP A 187 1.04 -5.38 -17.11
CA ASP A 187 1.75 -5.77 -18.33
C ASP A 187 1.47 -4.85 -19.52
N SER A 188 2.11 -5.15 -20.66
CA SER A 188 1.94 -4.38 -21.90
C SER A 188 0.52 -4.36 -22.50
N ARG A 189 -0.35 -5.29 -22.08
CA ARG A 189 -1.75 -5.42 -22.54
C ARG A 189 -2.73 -4.76 -21.56
N GLY A 190 -2.25 -4.33 -20.39
CA GLY A 190 -3.07 -3.82 -19.31
C GLY A 190 -3.61 -4.89 -18.37
N ASP A 191 -3.17 -6.15 -18.54
CA ASP A 191 -3.45 -7.21 -17.55
C ASP A 191 -2.66 -6.89 -16.28
N TYR A 192 -3.28 -7.09 -15.12
CA TYR A 192 -2.69 -6.72 -13.83
C TYR A 192 -2.66 -7.87 -12.83
N GLN A 193 -1.72 -7.79 -11.89
CA GLN A 193 -1.59 -8.70 -10.75
C GLN A 193 -1.33 -7.89 -9.47
N PRO A 194 -1.88 -8.30 -8.32
CA PRO A 194 -2.77 -9.45 -8.13
C PRO A 194 -4.19 -9.23 -8.69
N ALA A 195 -4.96 -10.30 -8.87
CA ALA A 195 -6.28 -10.26 -9.52
C ALA A 195 -7.31 -9.34 -8.82
N ASN A 196 -7.10 -9.02 -7.54
CA ASN A 196 -7.96 -8.12 -6.75
C ASN A 196 -7.45 -6.67 -6.71
N ALA A 197 -6.44 -6.30 -7.51
CA ALA A 197 -5.85 -4.96 -7.52
C ALA A 197 -6.49 -3.97 -8.52
N GLY A 198 -7.57 -4.34 -9.19
CA GLY A 198 -8.12 -3.58 -10.32
C GLY A 198 -8.41 -2.10 -10.05
N LEU A 199 -8.81 -1.75 -8.81
CA LEU A 199 -9.02 -0.34 -8.43
C LEU A 199 -7.72 0.48 -8.42
N TYR A 200 -6.58 -0.16 -8.17
CA TYR A 200 -5.28 0.48 -7.97
C TYR A 200 -4.42 0.55 -9.23
N VAL A 201 -4.94 0.02 -10.34
CA VAL A 201 -4.42 0.28 -11.70
C VAL A 201 -4.60 1.76 -12.05
N ASP A 202 -5.66 2.41 -11.55
CA ASP A 202 -5.82 3.86 -11.65
C ASP A 202 -4.80 4.59 -10.75
N ARG A 203 -3.71 5.05 -11.37
CA ARG A 203 -2.63 5.79 -10.69
C ARG A 203 -2.93 7.28 -10.45
N SER A 204 -4.17 7.74 -10.72
CA SER A 204 -4.63 9.06 -10.25
C SER A 204 -5.07 9.04 -8.78
N ARG A 205 -5.27 7.84 -8.22
CA ARG A 205 -5.59 7.63 -6.82
C ARG A 205 -4.40 7.93 -5.92
N ILE A 206 -4.70 8.36 -4.70
CA ILE A 206 -3.70 8.74 -3.69
C ILE A 206 -3.99 8.05 -2.35
N ASP A 207 -4.52 6.82 -2.40
CA ASP A 207 -4.81 6.05 -1.19
C ASP A 207 -3.53 5.85 -0.35
N PRO A 208 -3.62 5.82 0.98
CA PRO A 208 -2.48 5.50 1.83
C PRO A 208 -1.85 4.16 1.43
N GLY A 209 -0.52 4.09 1.40
CA GLY A 209 0.25 2.89 1.06
C GLY A 209 0.43 2.64 -0.45
N MET A 210 -0.11 3.51 -1.31
CA MET A 210 0.26 3.57 -2.73
C MET A 210 1.63 4.26 -2.91
N LEU A 211 2.36 3.82 -3.93
CA LEU A 211 3.67 4.34 -4.34
C LEU A 211 3.55 5.12 -5.64
N HIS A 212 3.97 6.38 -5.62
CA HIS A 212 4.07 7.24 -6.80
C HIS A 212 5.51 7.68 -7.02
N ASP A 213 5.81 8.02 -8.28
CA ASP A 213 7.11 8.56 -8.62
C ASP A 213 7.39 9.83 -7.80
N GLY A 214 8.59 9.90 -7.23
CA GLY A 214 8.98 10.99 -6.34
C GLY A 214 8.33 10.96 -4.95
N ASP A 215 7.62 9.91 -4.55
CA ASP A 215 7.17 9.79 -3.16
C ASP A 215 8.37 9.62 -2.21
N PRO A 216 8.30 10.16 -0.97
CA PRO A 216 9.31 9.89 0.05
C PRO A 216 9.54 8.39 0.30
N ALA A 217 8.50 7.57 0.15
CA ALA A 217 8.58 6.12 0.28
C ALA A 217 9.37 5.48 -0.88
N VAL A 218 9.13 5.89 -2.12
CA VAL A 218 9.93 5.44 -3.28
C VAL A 218 11.38 5.87 -3.13
N ARG A 219 11.63 7.13 -2.75
CA ARG A 219 12.99 7.64 -2.49
C ARG A 219 13.72 6.92 -1.36
N ALA A 220 12.99 6.40 -0.36
CA ALA A 220 13.60 5.59 0.68
C ALA A 220 14.39 4.42 0.07
N PHE A 221 13.93 3.83 -1.03
CA PHE A 221 14.67 2.83 -1.78
C PHE A 221 15.67 3.44 -2.77
N THR A 222 15.19 4.34 -3.66
CA THR A 222 16.00 4.75 -4.83
C THR A 222 17.24 5.55 -4.47
N ASP A 223 17.21 6.35 -3.40
CA ASP A 223 18.37 7.12 -2.94
C ASP A 223 19.49 6.20 -2.40
N ARG A 224 19.18 4.93 -2.16
CA ARG A 224 20.09 3.87 -1.72
C ARG A 224 20.51 2.93 -2.85
N GLY A 225 20.23 3.28 -4.11
CA GLY A 225 20.65 2.51 -5.28
C GLY A 225 19.69 1.39 -5.70
N TRP A 226 18.56 1.22 -5.00
CA TRP A 226 17.49 0.34 -5.48
C TRP A 226 16.82 0.94 -6.71
N ARG A 227 16.35 0.06 -7.60
CA ARG A 227 15.57 0.45 -8.78
C ARG A 227 14.11 0.11 -8.52
N TRP A 228 13.22 1.03 -8.85
CA TRP A 228 11.78 0.82 -8.72
C TRP A 228 11.16 0.36 -10.03
N GLY A 229 10.29 -0.65 -9.98
CA GLY A 229 9.59 -1.22 -11.13
C GLY A 229 8.56 -0.27 -11.74
N GLY A 230 8.08 0.72 -10.97
CA GLY A 230 7.25 1.82 -11.50
C GLY A 230 7.97 2.73 -12.51
N HIS A 231 9.31 2.67 -12.59
CA HIS A 231 10.12 3.40 -13.58
C HIS A 231 10.39 2.61 -14.86
N TRP A 232 9.90 1.37 -14.97
CA TRP A 232 10.10 0.56 -16.17
C TRP A 232 9.17 0.99 -17.29
N ARG A 233 9.52 0.65 -18.54
CA ARG A 233 8.66 0.93 -19.70
C ARG A 233 7.53 -0.08 -19.83
N THR A 234 7.88 -1.36 -19.71
CA THR A 234 6.95 -2.48 -19.67
C THR A 234 7.70 -3.72 -19.19
N PRO A 235 7.09 -4.56 -18.32
CA PRO A 235 5.89 -4.25 -17.55
C PRO A 235 6.12 -3.07 -16.59
N LEU A 236 5.03 -2.46 -16.11
CA LEU A 236 5.09 -1.53 -14.99
C LEU A 236 4.86 -2.35 -13.72
N ASP A 237 5.79 -2.31 -12.78
CA ASP A 237 5.72 -3.14 -11.58
C ASP A 237 5.78 -2.26 -10.33
N TYR A 238 4.64 -1.68 -9.93
CA TYR A 238 4.61 -0.62 -8.92
C TYR A 238 4.99 -1.09 -7.51
N GLN A 239 4.79 -2.37 -7.22
CA GLN A 239 5.15 -3.01 -5.95
C GLN A 239 6.67 -3.19 -5.82
N HIS A 240 7.35 -3.41 -6.95
CA HIS A 240 8.66 -4.05 -6.97
C HIS A 240 9.80 -3.06 -6.85
N PHE A 241 10.70 -3.33 -5.90
CA PHE A 241 12.02 -2.71 -5.80
C PHE A 241 13.08 -3.78 -5.91
N GLU A 242 14.14 -3.51 -6.67
CA GLU A 242 15.27 -4.44 -6.82
C GLU A 242 16.63 -3.79 -6.67
N PHE A 243 17.57 -4.56 -6.14
CA PHE A 243 18.97 -4.19 -6.03
C PHE A 243 19.84 -5.08 -6.95
N ARG A 244 20.55 -4.46 -7.89
CA ARG A 244 21.44 -5.15 -8.84
C ARG A 244 22.89 -4.95 -8.45
#